data_AF-A0A2E1XBR4-F1
#
_entry.id   AF-A0A2E1XBR4-F1
#
_cell.length_a   1.000
_cell.length_b   1.000
_cell.length_c   1.000
_cell.angle_alpha   90.00
_cell.angle_beta   90.00
_cell.angle_gamma   90.00
#
_symmetry.space_group_name_H-M   'P 1'
#
loop_
_entity.id
_entity.type
_entity.pdbx_description
1 polymer ?
#
loop_
_entity_poly.entity_id
_entity_poly.type
_entity_poly.pdbx_seq_one_letter_code
_entity_poly.pdbx_strand_id
1 'polypeptide(L)'
;MTFTAGLWMAMALAALGQNGERGELIFKAVIDNEIPYYDDCYHNARDGDADYALLDPCDLALQNEALTARQTAILHVNRGVIRYNLGDYADAIDDFTMALDLKIHVKAKVLVNRGLSYEAAGAERMARVDYESALAFNPDNKTARRRLDELKKPIYERSKLPARINAGLGPVPSAGI
;
A
#
# COMPACT_ATOMS: atom_id res chain seq x y z
N MET A 1 -7.90 -17.71 -31.05
CA MET A 1 -7.94 -17.24 -29.65
C MET A 1 -9.27 -17.69 -29.07
N THR A 2 -9.28 -18.66 -28.16
CA THR A 2 -10.51 -19.16 -27.51
C THR A 2 -10.78 -18.29 -26.31
N PHE A 3 -11.79 -17.43 -26.39
CA PHE A 3 -12.25 -16.67 -25.24
C PHE A 3 -12.94 -17.60 -24.24
N THR A 4 -12.70 -17.38 -22.94
CA THR A 4 -13.30 -18.18 -21.87
C THR A 4 -14.82 -17.95 -21.85
N ALA A 5 -15.59 -18.95 -21.39
CA ALA A 5 -17.06 -18.86 -21.33
C ALA A 5 -17.57 -17.64 -20.52
N GLY A 6 -16.77 -17.13 -19.59
CA GLY A 6 -17.08 -15.93 -18.81
C GLY A 6 -17.18 -14.64 -19.66
N LEU A 7 -16.36 -14.51 -20.71
CA LEU A 7 -16.37 -13.33 -21.58
C LEU A 7 -17.69 -13.23 -22.39
N TRP A 8 -18.13 -14.35 -22.95
CA TRP A 8 -19.38 -14.40 -23.72
C TRP A 8 -20.59 -14.14 -22.85
N MET A 9 -20.60 -14.66 -21.62
CA MET A 9 -21.68 -14.41 -20.67
C MET A 9 -21.75 -12.94 -20.27
N ALA A 10 -20.61 -12.30 -19.98
CA ALA A 10 -20.56 -10.87 -19.63
C ALA A 10 -21.00 -9.96 -20.77
N MET A 11 -20.54 -10.22 -22.01
CA MET A 11 -21.00 -9.47 -23.19
C MET A 11 -22.49 -9.66 -23.46
N ALA A 12 -23.02 -10.88 -23.29
CA ALA A 12 -24.43 -11.16 -23.50
C ALA A 12 -25.33 -10.46 -22.46
N LEU A 13 -24.94 -10.45 -21.18
CA LEU A 13 -25.67 -9.76 -20.11
C LEU A 13 -25.65 -8.23 -20.30
N ALA A 14 -24.51 -7.67 -20.71
CA ALA A 14 -24.38 -6.24 -21.00
C ALA A 14 -25.26 -5.82 -22.19
N ALA A 15 -25.31 -6.62 -23.26
CA ALA A 15 -26.19 -6.37 -24.41
C ALA A 15 -27.69 -6.46 -24.07
N LEU A 16 -28.04 -7.20 -23.01
CA LEU A 16 -29.41 -7.36 -22.52
C LEU A 16 -29.79 -6.35 -21.42
N GLY A 17 -28.88 -5.47 -21.01
CA GLY A 17 -29.11 -4.51 -19.92
C GLY A 17 -29.28 -5.17 -18.54
N GLN A 18 -28.86 -6.43 -18.38
CA GLN A 18 -28.97 -7.21 -17.14
C GLN A 18 -27.63 -7.29 -16.42
N ASN A 19 -26.99 -6.14 -16.21
CA ASN A 19 -25.76 -6.08 -15.42
C ASN A 19 -26.14 -6.03 -13.93
N GLY A 20 -26.05 -7.16 -13.25
CA GLY A 20 -25.85 -7.15 -11.79
C GLY A 20 -24.43 -6.68 -11.45
N GLU A 21 -24.14 -6.34 -10.19
CA GLU A 21 -22.82 -5.86 -9.74
C GLU A 21 -21.65 -6.73 -10.27
N ARG A 22 -21.86 -8.05 -10.30
CA ARG A 22 -20.89 -9.04 -10.78
C ARG A 22 -20.63 -8.96 -12.30
N GLY A 23 -21.64 -8.58 -13.10
CA GLY A 23 -21.52 -8.41 -14.55
C GLY A 23 -20.78 -7.12 -14.93
N GLU A 24 -20.99 -6.04 -14.17
CA GLU A 24 -20.27 -4.77 -14.34
C GLU A 24 -18.79 -4.91 -13.96
N LEU A 25 -18.49 -5.65 -12.88
CA LEU A 25 -17.12 -5.99 -12.47
C LEU A 25 -16.35 -6.77 -13.54
N ILE A 26 -16.97 -7.78 -14.14
CA ILE A 26 -16.35 -8.56 -15.23
C ILE A 26 -16.18 -7.70 -16.49
N PHE A 27 -17.16 -6.85 -16.81
CA PHE A 27 -17.07 -5.94 -17.95
C PHE A 27 -15.91 -4.96 -17.81
N LYS A 28 -15.78 -4.25 -16.67
CA LYS A 28 -14.66 -3.34 -16.38
C LYS A 28 -13.30 -4.04 -16.38
N ALA A 29 -13.22 -5.21 -15.73
CA ALA A 29 -11.97 -5.96 -15.63
C ALA A 29 -11.46 -6.46 -16.98
N VAL A 30 -12.35 -6.82 -17.90
CA VAL A 30 -11.98 -7.49 -19.15
C VAL A 30 -11.93 -6.54 -20.36
N ILE A 31 -12.74 -5.48 -20.38
CA ILE A 31 -12.77 -4.51 -21.49
C ILE A 31 -11.90 -3.28 -21.18
N ASP A 32 -12.00 -2.73 -19.97
CA ASP A 32 -11.30 -1.50 -19.60
C ASP A 32 -9.93 -1.76 -18.95
N ASN A 33 -9.60 -3.04 -18.68
CA ASN A 33 -8.40 -3.48 -17.96
C ASN A 33 -8.28 -2.81 -16.57
N GLU A 34 -9.42 -2.47 -15.96
CA GLU A 34 -9.49 -1.88 -14.62
C GLU A 34 -9.58 -2.99 -13.57
N ILE A 35 -8.66 -3.01 -12.60
CA ILE A 35 -8.76 -3.90 -11.45
C ILE A 35 -9.78 -3.30 -10.48
N PRO A 36 -10.90 -3.99 -10.18
CA PRO A 36 -11.88 -3.48 -9.22
C PRO A 36 -11.27 -3.21 -7.85
N TYR A 37 -11.78 -2.19 -7.15
CA TYR A 37 -11.37 -1.78 -5.79
C TYR A 37 -9.91 -1.31 -5.64
N TYR A 38 -9.14 -1.29 -6.73
CA TYR A 38 -7.72 -0.94 -6.72
C TYR A 38 -7.50 0.54 -6.33
N ASP A 39 -8.29 1.44 -6.92
CA ASP A 39 -8.24 2.86 -6.62
C ASP A 39 -8.83 3.18 -5.24
N ASP A 40 -9.89 2.47 -4.84
CA ASP A 40 -10.52 2.62 -3.51
C ASP A 40 -9.52 2.33 -2.39
N CYS A 41 -8.71 1.27 -2.53
CA CYS A 41 -7.63 0.94 -1.61
C CYS A 41 -6.62 2.12 -1.47
N TYR A 42 -6.29 2.78 -2.58
CA TYR A 42 -5.42 3.96 -2.55
C TYR A 42 -6.08 5.17 -1.86
N HIS A 43 -7.35 5.44 -2.18
CA HIS A 43 -8.08 6.56 -1.59
C HIS A 43 -8.20 6.43 -0.07
N ASN A 44 -8.57 5.24 0.40
CA ASN A 44 -8.64 4.92 1.82
C ASN A 44 -7.29 5.12 2.53
N ALA A 45 -6.20 4.63 1.92
CA ALA A 45 -4.87 4.81 2.46
C ALA A 45 -4.42 6.28 2.51
N ARG A 46 -4.92 7.12 1.60
CA ARG A 46 -4.60 8.55 1.51
C ARG A 46 -5.38 9.40 2.49
N ASP A 47 -6.65 9.09 2.69
CA ASP A 47 -7.53 9.89 3.53
C ASP A 47 -7.13 9.81 5.00
N GLY A 48 -6.44 8.73 5.39
CA GLY A 48 -5.74 8.63 6.67
C GLY A 48 -6.65 8.24 7.83
N ASP A 49 -7.90 7.88 7.54
CA ASP A 49 -8.87 7.39 8.50
C ASP A 49 -8.46 6.00 9.02
N ALA A 50 -8.76 5.75 10.29
CA ALA A 50 -8.44 4.50 10.99
C ALA A 50 -9.73 3.70 11.25
N ASP A 51 -10.23 3.06 10.19
CA ASP A 51 -11.39 2.16 10.24
C ASP A 51 -11.06 0.85 9.52
N TYR A 52 -11.35 -0.29 10.17
CA TYR A 52 -11.10 -1.61 9.61
C TYR A 52 -11.87 -1.86 8.31
N ALA A 53 -13.04 -1.25 8.12
CA ALA A 53 -13.80 -1.34 6.88
C ALA A 53 -13.02 -0.79 5.67
N LEU A 54 -12.02 0.05 5.90
CA LEU A 54 -11.19 0.61 4.84
C LEU A 54 -10.20 -0.40 4.24
N LEU A 55 -10.00 -1.56 4.88
CA LEU A 55 -9.17 -2.65 4.36
C LEU A 55 -9.86 -3.45 3.25
N ASP A 56 -11.20 -3.52 3.28
CA ASP A 56 -11.99 -4.37 2.38
C ASP A 56 -11.63 -4.17 0.90
N PRO A 57 -11.48 -2.93 0.37
CA PRO A 57 -11.11 -2.74 -1.03
C PRO A 57 -9.72 -3.32 -1.38
N CYS A 58 -8.75 -3.21 -0.47
CA CYS A 58 -7.43 -3.79 -0.69
C CYS A 58 -7.48 -5.33 -0.70
N ASP A 59 -8.21 -5.92 0.24
CA ASP A 59 -8.34 -7.38 0.38
C ASP A 59 -9.12 -8.00 -0.77
N LEU A 60 -10.15 -7.32 -1.28
CA LEU A 60 -10.89 -7.72 -2.47
C LEU A 60 -10.03 -7.58 -3.74
N ALA A 61 -9.29 -6.48 -3.90
CA ALA A 61 -8.42 -6.28 -5.06
C ALA A 61 -7.30 -7.34 -5.10
N LEU A 62 -6.70 -7.70 -3.96
CA LEU A 62 -5.62 -8.70 -3.85
C LEU A 62 -6.05 -10.13 -4.23
N GLN A 63 -7.35 -10.42 -4.26
CA GLN A 63 -7.88 -11.71 -4.73
C GLN A 63 -7.94 -11.81 -6.25
N ASN A 64 -7.68 -10.71 -6.97
CA ASN A 64 -7.77 -10.70 -8.42
C ASN A 64 -6.54 -11.37 -9.06
N GLU A 65 -6.77 -12.49 -9.76
CA GLU A 65 -5.74 -13.28 -10.43
C GLU A 65 -5.05 -12.55 -11.60
N ALA A 66 -5.65 -11.46 -12.10
CA ALA A 66 -5.08 -10.65 -13.17
C ALA A 66 -4.06 -9.61 -12.69
N LEU A 67 -3.79 -9.52 -11.38
CA LEU A 67 -2.84 -8.57 -10.83
C LEU A 67 -1.41 -8.81 -11.35
N THR A 68 -0.80 -7.74 -11.86
CA THR A 68 0.65 -7.74 -12.08
C THR A 68 1.39 -7.72 -10.74
N ALA A 69 2.66 -8.16 -10.73
CA ALA A 69 3.52 -8.03 -9.55
C ALA A 69 3.62 -6.58 -9.05
N ARG A 70 3.63 -5.61 -9.98
CA ARG A 70 3.61 -4.18 -9.68
C ARG A 70 2.33 -3.77 -8.94
N GLN A 71 1.16 -4.16 -9.45
CA GLN A 71 -0.12 -3.82 -8.84
C GLN A 71 -0.28 -4.50 -7.47
N THR A 72 0.07 -5.78 -7.38
CA THR A 72 0.07 -6.53 -6.12
C THR A 72 0.89 -5.82 -5.05
N ALA A 73 2.08 -5.37 -5.40
CA ALA A 73 2.95 -4.65 -4.48
C ALA A 73 2.38 -3.30 -4.05
N ILE A 74 1.75 -2.54 -4.96
CA ILE A 74 1.09 -1.27 -4.63
C ILE A 74 -0.07 -1.48 -3.66
N LEU A 75 -0.89 -2.53 -3.87
CA LEU A 75 -1.96 -2.89 -2.94
C LEU A 75 -1.42 -3.22 -1.55
N HIS A 76 -0.35 -4.00 -1.46
CA HIS A 76 0.31 -4.26 -0.18
C HIS A 76 0.81 -2.97 0.48
N VAL A 77 1.42 -2.05 -0.26
CA VAL A 77 1.84 -0.76 0.31
C VAL A 77 0.64 0.02 0.85
N ASN A 78 -0.45 0.11 0.10
CA ASN A 78 -1.63 0.89 0.51
C ASN A 78 -2.35 0.23 1.70
N ARG A 79 -2.49 -1.09 1.70
CA ARG A 79 -3.03 -1.84 2.85
C ARG A 79 -2.16 -1.67 4.10
N GLY A 80 -0.84 -1.71 3.94
CA GLY A 80 0.11 -1.46 5.03
C GLY A 80 -0.01 -0.03 5.59
N VAL A 81 -0.34 0.97 4.76
CA VAL A 81 -0.62 2.34 5.23
C VAL A 81 -1.89 2.38 6.09
N ILE A 82 -2.96 1.71 5.67
CA ILE A 82 -4.21 1.63 6.43
C ILE A 82 -3.98 0.91 7.76
N ARG A 83 -3.30 -0.24 7.75
CA ARG A 83 -2.92 -0.99 8.97
C ARG A 83 -2.07 -0.18 9.93
N TYR A 84 -1.12 0.61 9.42
CA TYR A 84 -0.36 1.54 10.25
C TYR A 84 -1.26 2.57 10.94
N ASN A 85 -2.23 3.14 10.23
CA ASN A 85 -3.18 4.10 10.80
C ASN A 85 -4.09 3.45 11.86
N LEU A 86 -4.43 2.17 11.68
CA LEU A 86 -5.15 1.35 12.66
C LEU A 86 -4.32 1.00 13.91
N GLY A 87 -2.99 1.16 13.86
CA GLY A 87 -2.08 0.74 14.93
C GLY A 87 -1.58 -0.71 14.79
N ASP A 88 -1.97 -1.40 13.72
CA ASP A 88 -1.59 -2.79 13.41
C ASP A 88 -0.20 -2.84 12.78
N TYR A 89 0.80 -2.39 13.53
CA TYR A 89 2.15 -2.17 13.00
C TYR A 89 2.82 -3.46 12.51
N ALA A 90 2.56 -4.60 13.14
CA ALA A 90 3.11 -5.89 12.71
C ALA A 90 2.57 -6.28 11.32
N ASP A 91 1.25 -6.20 11.13
CA ASP A 91 0.62 -6.52 9.85
C ASP A 91 1.01 -5.50 8.74
N ALA A 92 1.21 -4.23 9.12
CA ALA A 92 1.74 -3.22 8.21
C ALA A 92 3.18 -3.56 7.76
N ILE A 93 4.04 -4.02 8.67
CA ILE A 93 5.41 -4.44 8.37
C ILE A 93 5.42 -5.62 7.39
N ASP A 94 4.53 -6.60 7.58
CA ASP A 94 4.41 -7.76 6.70
C ASP A 94 3.97 -7.34 5.29
N ASP A 95 3.00 -6.44 5.18
CA ASP A 95 2.57 -5.88 3.91
C ASP A 95 3.70 -5.14 3.18
N PHE A 96 4.43 -4.27 3.87
CA PHE A 96 5.57 -3.59 3.26
C PHE A 96 6.68 -4.54 2.85
N THR A 97 6.87 -5.64 3.58
CA THR A 97 7.85 -6.67 3.24
C THR A 97 7.45 -7.40 1.97
N MET A 98 6.18 -7.80 1.85
CA MET A 98 5.66 -8.43 0.63
C MET A 98 5.82 -7.51 -0.59
N ALA A 99 5.55 -6.21 -0.43
CA ALA A 99 5.76 -5.24 -1.51
C ALA A 99 7.23 -5.11 -1.93
N LEU A 100 8.17 -5.20 -0.99
CA LEU A 100 9.61 -5.13 -1.28
C LEU A 100 10.13 -6.37 -2.01
N ASP A 101 9.57 -7.54 -1.72
CA ASP A 101 9.93 -8.81 -2.37
C ASP A 101 9.52 -8.85 -3.85
N LEU A 102 8.49 -8.07 -4.21
CA LEU A 102 8.00 -7.91 -5.59
C LEU A 102 8.82 -6.92 -6.46
N LYS A 103 9.99 -6.46 -5.97
CA LYS A 103 10.97 -5.64 -6.72
C LYS A 103 10.39 -4.38 -7.37
N ILE A 104 9.65 -3.60 -6.60
CA ILE A 104 9.04 -2.34 -7.04
C ILE A 104 10.01 -1.16 -7.15
N HIS A 105 9.70 -0.24 -8.06
CA HIS A 105 10.47 0.97 -8.33
C HIS A 105 10.38 2.02 -7.19
N VAL A 106 9.30 2.03 -6.39
CA VAL A 106 9.13 2.92 -5.23
C VAL A 106 9.81 2.40 -3.94
N LYS A 107 10.85 1.56 -4.07
CA LYS A 107 11.52 0.88 -2.95
C LYS A 107 11.91 1.79 -1.79
N ALA A 108 12.47 2.96 -2.08
CA ALA A 108 12.88 3.93 -1.05
C ALA A 108 11.69 4.41 -0.20
N LYS A 109 10.51 4.60 -0.81
CA LYS A 109 9.30 5.02 -0.09
C LYS A 109 8.76 3.91 0.79
N VAL A 110 8.74 2.67 0.29
CA VAL A 110 8.28 1.51 1.05
C VAL A 110 9.20 1.20 2.24
N LEU A 111 10.51 1.33 2.07
CA LEU A 111 11.46 1.25 3.18
C LEU A 111 11.23 2.32 4.24
N VAL A 112 10.91 3.56 3.85
CA VAL A 112 10.53 4.59 4.83
C VAL A 112 9.24 4.22 5.56
N ASN A 113 8.23 3.73 4.85
CA ASN A 113 6.96 3.32 5.46
C ASN A 113 7.13 2.16 6.45
N ARG A 114 7.92 1.15 6.09
CA ARG A 114 8.25 0.04 6.98
C ARG A 114 9.12 0.48 8.16
N GLY A 115 10.09 1.38 7.94
CA GLY A 115 10.90 1.97 9.01
C GLY A 115 10.06 2.73 10.03
N LEU A 116 9.09 3.51 9.58
CA LEU A 116 8.14 4.21 10.45
C LEU A 116 7.28 3.23 11.26
N SER A 117 6.85 2.13 10.62
CA SER A 117 6.08 1.05 11.29
C SER A 117 6.92 0.33 12.34
N TYR A 118 8.20 0.06 12.06
CA TYR A 118 9.14 -0.47 13.04
C TYR A 118 9.35 0.51 14.21
N GLU A 119 9.47 1.82 13.97
CA GLU A 119 9.56 2.78 15.08
C GLU A 119 8.30 2.78 15.95
N ALA A 120 7.11 2.69 15.34
CA ALA A 120 5.85 2.62 16.07
C ALA A 120 5.70 1.33 16.87
N ALA A 121 6.23 0.22 16.35
CA ALA A 121 6.34 -1.06 17.07
C ALA A 121 7.50 -1.12 18.10
N GLY A 122 8.27 -0.04 18.27
CA GLY A 122 9.42 0.00 19.19
C GLY A 122 10.69 -0.70 18.70
N ALA A 123 10.71 -1.17 17.44
CA ALA A 123 11.82 -1.88 16.80
C ALA A 123 12.82 -0.91 16.13
N GLU A 124 13.39 0.02 16.90
CA GLU A 124 14.22 1.13 16.38
C GLU A 124 15.45 0.69 15.58
N ARG A 125 16.05 -0.46 15.93
CA ARG A 125 17.20 -1.00 15.18
C ARG A 125 16.80 -1.36 13.76
N MET A 126 15.64 -1.98 13.58
CA MET A 126 15.12 -2.34 12.27
C MET A 126 14.72 -1.10 11.47
N ALA A 127 14.11 -0.12 12.15
CA ALA A 127 13.79 1.17 11.53
C ALA A 127 15.03 1.88 10.97
N ARG A 128 16.13 1.91 11.74
CA ARG A 128 17.41 2.48 11.30
C ARG A 128 17.91 1.82 10.01
N VAL A 129 17.91 0.49 9.96
CA VAL A 129 18.34 -0.27 8.78
C VAL A 129 17.50 0.09 7.56
N ASP A 130 16.18 0.19 7.72
CA ASP A 130 15.28 0.56 6.63
C ASP A 130 15.50 2.01 6.15
N TYR A 131 15.73 2.96 7.06
CA TYR A 131 16.03 4.34 6.66
C TYR A 131 17.39 4.50 5.97
N GLU A 132 18.42 3.80 6.43
CA GLU A 132 19.73 3.77 5.78
C GLU A 132 19.62 3.16 4.37
N SER A 133 18.87 2.05 4.25
CA SER A 133 18.56 1.44 2.97
C SER A 133 17.77 2.38 2.06
N ALA A 134 16.79 3.11 2.58
CA ALA A 134 16.02 4.09 1.81
C ALA A 134 16.91 5.20 1.25
N LEU A 135 17.87 5.69 2.02
CA LEU A 135 18.86 6.69 1.56
C LEU A 135 19.85 6.13 0.55
N ALA A 136 20.17 4.83 0.61
CA ALA A 136 20.98 4.19 -0.43
C ALA A 136 20.26 4.14 -1.79
N PHE A 137 18.92 4.00 -1.80
CA PHE A 137 18.10 4.05 -3.02
C PHE A 137 17.76 5.49 -3.46
N ASN A 138 17.48 6.38 -2.51
CA ASN A 138 17.18 7.79 -2.77
C ASN A 138 17.90 8.66 -1.73
N PRO A 139 19.11 9.15 -2.04
CA PRO A 139 19.90 9.97 -1.12
C PRO A 139 19.18 11.22 -0.63
N ASP A 140 18.25 11.78 -1.41
CA ASP A 140 17.51 13.00 -1.10
C ASP A 140 16.22 12.78 -0.30
N ASN A 141 15.98 11.56 0.19
CA ASN A 141 14.82 11.25 1.01
C ASN A 141 14.90 11.98 2.38
N LYS A 142 14.23 13.13 2.44
CA LYS A 142 14.21 14.00 3.64
C LYS A 142 13.62 13.31 4.86
N THR A 143 12.61 12.45 4.69
CA THR A 143 11.98 11.72 5.80
C THR A 143 12.97 10.74 6.42
N ALA A 144 13.63 9.90 5.61
CA ALA A 144 14.63 8.95 6.09
C ALA A 144 15.77 9.66 6.83
N ARG A 145 16.30 10.75 6.26
CA ARG A 145 17.38 11.54 6.88
C ARG A 145 16.96 12.13 8.23
N ARG A 146 15.79 12.78 8.27
CA ARG A 146 15.23 13.36 9.51
C ARG A 146 15.05 12.29 10.59
N ARG A 147 14.49 11.13 10.23
CA ARG A 147 14.26 10.03 11.19
C ARG A 147 15.56 9.43 11.72
N LEU A 148 16.58 9.27 10.89
CA LEU A 148 17.90 8.82 11.35
C LEU A 148 18.54 9.81 12.32
N ASP A 149 18.42 11.10 12.05
CA ASP A 149 18.95 12.14 12.93
C ASP A 149 18.19 12.19 14.26
N GLU A 150 16.87 11.98 14.25
CA GLU A 150 16.07 11.81 15.48
C GLU A 150 16.53 10.58 16.28
N LEU A 151 16.75 9.43 15.62
CA LEU A 151 17.19 8.19 16.26
C LEU A 151 18.63 8.24 16.81
N LYS A 152 19.43 9.24 16.45
CA LYS A 152 20.77 9.46 17.04
C LYS A 152 20.71 10.25 18.35
N LYS A 153 19.64 10.99 18.60
CA LYS A 153 19.49 11.80 19.81
C LYS A 153 19.32 10.91 21.05
N PRO A 154 19.84 11.33 22.21
CA PRO A 154 19.59 10.61 23.45
C PRO A 154 18.09 10.57 23.76
N ILE A 155 17.65 9.52 24.45
CA ILE A 155 16.24 9.25 24.76
C ILE A 155 15.57 10.48 25.43
N TYR A 156 16.28 11.15 26.33
CA TYR A 156 15.81 12.37 27.01
C TYR A 156 15.51 13.54 26.07
N GLU A 157 16.25 13.70 24.98
CA GLU A 157 15.95 14.73 23.97
C GLU A 157 14.78 14.31 23.10
N ARG A 158 14.67 13.01 22.78
CA ARG A 158 13.57 12.46 21.99
C ARG A 158 12.22 12.58 22.71
N SER A 159 12.21 12.46 24.04
CA SER A 159 10.98 12.62 24.84
C SER A 159 10.46 14.07 24.86
N LYS A 160 11.27 15.05 24.45
CA LYS A 160 10.86 16.46 24.31
C LYS A 160 10.37 16.80 22.91
N LEU A 161 10.59 15.92 21.93
CA LEU A 161 10.05 16.12 20.59
C LEU A 161 8.52 16.05 20.67
N PRO A 162 7.80 16.81 19.82
CA PRO A 162 6.37 16.61 19.69
C PRO A 162 6.13 15.12 19.44
N ALA A 163 5.08 14.59 20.07
CA ALA A 163 4.72 13.20 19.88
C ALA A 163 4.73 12.89 18.37
N ARG A 164 5.23 11.70 18.00
CA ARG A 164 5.45 11.28 16.60
C ARG A 164 4.14 11.07 15.82
N ILE A 165 3.07 11.70 16.28
CA ILE A 165 1.75 11.76 15.69
C ILE A 165 1.93 12.50 14.36
N ASN A 166 1.68 11.81 13.25
CA ASN A 166 1.45 12.41 11.92
C ASN A 166 2.67 12.76 11.06
N ALA A 167 3.73 11.95 11.06
CA ALA A 167 4.35 11.66 9.76
C ALA A 167 3.56 10.50 9.16
N GLY A 168 2.34 10.79 8.67
CA GLY A 168 1.50 9.78 8.02
C GLY A 168 2.29 9.07 6.93
N LEU A 169 2.13 7.76 6.85
CA LEU A 169 2.75 7.00 5.78
C LEU A 169 2.20 7.51 4.43
N GLY A 170 3.08 7.59 3.42
CA GLY A 170 2.62 8.00 2.10
C GLY A 170 2.07 6.78 1.34
N PRO A 171 0.80 6.76 0.90
CA PRO A 171 0.30 5.72 0.01
C PRO A 171 0.92 5.85 -1.38
N VAL A 172 0.89 4.78 -2.17
CA VAL A 172 1.40 4.77 -3.55
C VAL A 172 0.20 4.80 -4.51
N PRO A 173 0.10 5.82 -5.38
CA PRO A 173 -1.01 5.93 -6.31
C PRO A 173 -1.01 4.77 -7.32
N SER A 174 -2.22 4.46 -7.77
CA SER A 174 -2.49 3.46 -8.79
C SER A 174 -1.87 3.81 -10.14
N ALA A 175 -1.91 5.09 -10.50
CA ALA A 175 -1.33 5.63 -11.73
C ALA A 175 -0.06 6.45 -11.46
N GLY A 176 1.00 6.16 -12.21
CA GLY A 176 2.19 7.00 -12.34
C GLY A 176 3.43 6.49 -11.60
N ILE A 177 4.23 5.69 -12.31
CA ILE A 177 5.66 5.93 -12.70
C ILE A 177 5.93 5.10 -13.96
#